data_AF-A0A958S9E6-F1
#
_entry.id   AF-A0A958S9E6-F1
#
_cell.length_a   1.000
_cell.length_b   1.000
_cell.length_c   1.000
_cell.angle_alpha   90.00
_cell.angle_beta   90.00
_cell.angle_gamma   90.00
#
_symmetry.space_group_name_H-M   'P 1'
#
loop_
_entity.id
_entity.type
_entity.pdbx_description
1 polymer ?
#
loop_
_entity_poly.entity_id
_entity_poly.type
_entity_poly.pdbx_seq_one_letter_code
_entity_poly.pdbx_strand_id
1 'polypeptide(L)'
;FKKRKAEIDKMEADLKKKGEDLEKRAMVLSEDVRSKKQAEFQQEMMKYREAVQKNQMEIQKKERDLTLPIIKGLREVIEDTAKKEGYTMILEKSEQSVLWAKEDVDLTDQVVKAFEKKKKK
;
A
#
# COMPACT_ATOMS: atom_id res chain seq x y z
N PHE A 1 0.43 -0.30 -11.61
CA PHE A 1 -0.73 -0.81 -10.86
C PHE A 1 -1.74 -1.51 -11.76
N LYS A 2 -2.52 -0.81 -12.61
CA LYS A 2 -3.56 -1.46 -13.43
C LYS A 2 -3.05 -2.65 -14.27
N LYS A 3 -1.92 -2.49 -14.97
CA LYS A 3 -1.31 -3.58 -15.77
C LYS A 3 -0.89 -4.79 -14.92
N ARG A 4 -0.17 -4.56 -13.81
CA ARG A 4 0.29 -5.62 -12.90
C ARG A 4 -0.86 -6.33 -12.19
N LYS A 5 -1.90 -5.59 -11.81
CA LYS A 5 -3.13 -6.17 -11.26
C LYS A 5 -3.77 -7.10 -12.30
N ALA A 6 -3.94 -6.64 -13.54
CA ALA A 6 -4.48 -7.48 -14.61
C ALA A 6 -3.63 -8.74 -14.90
N GLU A 7 -2.31 -8.64 -14.79
CA GLU A 7 -1.41 -9.81 -14.90
C GLU A 7 -1.62 -10.82 -13.75
N ILE A 8 -1.76 -10.34 -12.52
CA ILE A 8 -2.05 -11.18 -11.33
C ILE A 8 -3.43 -11.82 -11.45
N ASP A 9 -4.46 -11.05 -11.82
CA ASP A 9 -5.84 -11.53 -12.00
C ASP A 9 -5.87 -12.64 -13.09
N LYS A 10 -5.08 -12.49 -14.15
CA LYS A 10 -4.93 -13.52 -15.18
C LYS A 10 -4.25 -14.77 -14.64
N MET A 11 -3.16 -14.64 -13.87
CA MET A 11 -2.49 -15.79 -13.24
C MET A 11 -3.44 -16.55 -12.30
N GLU A 12 -4.26 -15.84 -11.53
CA GLU A 12 -5.28 -16.43 -10.66
C GLU A 12 -6.32 -17.22 -11.46
N ALA A 13 -6.85 -16.65 -12.54
CA ALA A 13 -7.81 -17.31 -13.41
C ALA A 13 -7.22 -18.56 -14.09
N ASP A 14 -5.98 -18.46 -14.59
CA ASP A 14 -5.27 -19.58 -15.22
C ASP A 14 -5.00 -20.71 -14.21
N LEU A 15 -4.59 -20.37 -12.98
CA LEU A 15 -4.41 -21.35 -11.90
C LEU A 15 -5.73 -22.02 -11.54
N LYS A 16 -6.81 -21.26 -11.34
CA LYS A 16 -8.13 -21.84 -11.04
C LYS A 16 -8.56 -22.85 -12.10
N LYS A 17 -8.43 -22.47 -13.37
CA LYS A 17 -8.77 -23.34 -14.50
C LYS A 17 -7.91 -24.62 -14.53
N LYS A 18 -6.59 -24.49 -14.33
CA LYS A 18 -5.67 -25.64 -14.30
C LYS A 18 -5.95 -26.57 -13.12
N GLY A 19 -6.30 -26.02 -11.96
CA GLY A 19 -6.70 -26.80 -10.78
C GLY A 19 -7.96 -27.63 -11.07
N GLU A 20 -9.01 -26.99 -11.59
CA GLU A 20 -10.26 -27.67 -11.97
C GLU A 20 -10.05 -28.73 -13.05
N ASP A 21 -9.21 -28.44 -14.07
CA ASP A 21 -8.90 -29.39 -15.14
C ASP A 21 -8.11 -30.60 -14.63
N LEU A 22 -7.21 -30.39 -13.66
CA LEU A 22 -6.45 -31.48 -13.04
C LEU A 22 -7.34 -32.38 -12.20
N GLU A 23 -8.27 -31.80 -11.44
CA GLU A 23 -9.22 -32.54 -10.62
C GLU A 23 -10.17 -33.38 -11.50
N LYS A 24 -10.76 -32.78 -12.53
CA LYS A 24 -11.69 -33.47 -13.45
C LYS A 24 -11.04 -34.59 -14.23
N ARG A 25 -9.76 -34.45 -14.60
CA ARG A 25 -9.03 -35.43 -15.42
C ARG A 25 -8.15 -36.38 -14.59
N ALA A 26 -8.16 -36.28 -13.27
CA ALA A 26 -7.25 -37.02 -12.39
C ALA A 26 -7.30 -38.55 -12.60
N MET A 27 -8.47 -39.09 -12.96
CA MET A 27 -8.70 -40.53 -13.15
C MET A 27 -8.36 -41.05 -14.56
N VAL A 28 -8.20 -40.15 -15.54
CA VAL A 28 -7.96 -40.52 -16.96
C VAL A 28 -6.55 -40.18 -17.44
N LEU A 29 -5.74 -39.52 -16.61
CA LEU A 29 -4.33 -39.22 -16.91
C LEU A 29 -3.43 -40.36 -16.46
N SER A 30 -2.36 -40.62 -17.22
CA SER A 30 -1.27 -41.47 -16.74
C SER A 30 -0.53 -40.82 -15.56
N GLU A 31 0.10 -41.62 -14.73
CA GLU A 31 0.82 -41.16 -13.54
C GLU A 31 1.90 -40.11 -13.88
N ASP A 32 2.71 -40.36 -14.91
CA ASP A 32 3.73 -39.42 -15.41
C ASP A 32 3.13 -38.08 -15.83
N VAL A 33 2.03 -38.10 -16.60
CA VAL A 33 1.39 -36.87 -17.08
C VAL A 33 0.75 -36.10 -15.92
N ARG A 34 0.15 -36.82 -14.97
CA ARG A 34 -0.43 -36.21 -13.75
C ARG A 34 0.67 -35.56 -12.90
N SER A 35 1.77 -36.28 -12.65
CA SER A 35 2.90 -35.77 -11.87
C SER A 35 3.50 -34.50 -12.49
N LYS A 36 3.73 -34.52 -13.81
CA LYS A 36 4.24 -33.35 -14.55
C LYS A 36 3.32 -32.14 -14.42
N LYS A 37 2.01 -32.32 -14.62
CA LYS A 37 1.06 -31.20 -14.50
C LYS A 37 0.90 -30.70 -13.06
N GLN A 38 1.01 -31.57 -12.06
CA GLN A 38 1.03 -31.15 -10.66
C GLN A 38 2.27 -30.31 -10.34
N ALA A 39 3.44 -30.69 -10.85
CA ALA A 39 4.66 -29.91 -10.71
C ALA A 39 4.55 -28.54 -11.41
N GLU A 40 4.02 -28.49 -12.63
CA GLU A 40 3.75 -27.24 -13.34
C GLU A 40 2.78 -26.34 -12.57
N PHE A 41 1.69 -26.91 -12.06
CA PHE A 41 0.70 -26.18 -11.24
C PHE A 41 1.33 -25.62 -9.96
N GLN A 42 2.15 -26.40 -9.25
CA GLN A 42 2.87 -25.94 -8.07
C GLN A 42 3.84 -24.79 -8.40
N GLN A 43 4.57 -24.91 -9.51
CA GLN A 43 5.49 -23.86 -9.95
C GLN A 43 4.75 -22.56 -10.29
N GLU A 44 3.60 -22.65 -10.96
CA GLU A 44 2.78 -21.48 -11.28
C GLU A 44 2.14 -20.86 -10.03
N MET A 45 1.74 -21.68 -9.06
CA MET A 45 1.23 -21.22 -7.77
C MET A 45 2.30 -20.44 -7.00
N MET A 46 3.55 -20.91 -7.02
CA MET A 46 4.68 -20.17 -6.43
C MET A 46 4.88 -18.81 -7.11
N LYS A 47 4.94 -18.79 -8.45
CA LYS A 47 5.09 -17.54 -9.23
C LYS A 47 3.96 -16.55 -8.95
N TYR A 48 2.72 -17.03 -8.83
CA TYR A 48 1.57 -16.20 -8.47
C TYR A 48 1.74 -15.57 -7.09
N ARG A 49 2.11 -16.36 -6.07
CA ARG A 49 2.34 -15.86 -4.70
C ARG A 49 3.44 -14.79 -4.66
N GLU A 50 4.55 -15.03 -5.36
CA GLU A 50 5.64 -14.06 -5.50
C GLU A 50 5.18 -12.76 -6.18
N ALA A 51 4.39 -12.87 -7.26
CA ALA A 51 3.86 -11.72 -7.98
C ALA A 51 2.94 -10.87 -7.10
N VAL A 52 2.05 -11.51 -6.33
CA VAL A 52 1.15 -10.85 -5.36
C VAL A 52 1.97 -10.12 -4.29
N GLN A 53 2.93 -10.81 -3.66
CA GLN A 53 3.76 -10.22 -2.61
C GLN A 53 4.56 -9.02 -3.13
N LYS A 54 5.18 -9.16 -4.30
CA LYS A 54 5.94 -8.08 -4.95
C LYS A 54 5.06 -6.88 -5.27
N ASN A 55 3.86 -7.11 -5.81
CA ASN A 55 2.92 -6.03 -6.10
C ASN A 55 2.48 -5.30 -4.82
N GLN A 56 2.22 -6.03 -3.73
CA GLN A 56 1.87 -5.43 -2.44
C GLN A 56 3.02 -4.57 -1.88
N MET A 57 4.26 -5.06 -1.93
CA MET A 57 5.43 -4.30 -1.50
C MET A 57 5.63 -3.02 -2.32
N GLU A 58 5.40 -3.08 -3.63
CA GLU A 58 5.48 -1.91 -4.50
C GLU A 58 4.37 -0.89 -4.25
N ILE A 59 3.14 -1.33 -3.95
CA ILE A 59 2.05 -0.44 -3.53
C ILE A 59 2.48 0.33 -2.29
N GLN A 60 2.89 -0.37 -1.23
CA GLN A 60 3.34 0.25 0.02
C GLN A 60 4.53 1.19 -0.20
N LYS A 61 5.50 0.79 -1.03
CA LYS A 61 6.65 1.64 -1.36
C LYS A 61 6.18 2.92 -2.04
N LYS A 62 5.30 2.83 -3.04
CA LYS A 62 4.82 3.99 -3.77
C LYS A 62 3.95 4.90 -2.90
N GLU A 63 3.13 4.35 -2.02
CA GLU A 63 2.39 5.13 -1.01
C GLU A 63 3.36 5.92 -0.13
N ARG A 64 4.41 5.29 0.39
CA ARG A 64 5.47 5.99 1.16
C ARG A 64 6.17 7.04 0.32
N ASP A 65 6.61 6.71 -0.89
CA ASP A 65 7.35 7.63 -1.76
C ASP A 65 6.53 8.87 -2.13
N LEU A 66 5.21 8.75 -2.25
CA LEU A 66 4.29 9.86 -2.54
C LEU A 66 3.90 10.66 -1.30
N THR A 67 3.80 10.02 -0.13
CA THR A 67 3.39 10.67 1.13
C THR A 67 4.56 11.35 1.84
N LEU A 68 5.76 10.80 1.78
CA LEU A 68 6.95 11.36 2.45
C LEU A 68 7.23 12.83 2.08
N PRO A 69 7.18 13.26 0.80
CA PRO A 69 7.38 14.66 0.44
C PRO A 69 6.29 15.58 1.02
N ILE A 70 5.04 15.11 1.09
CA ILE A 70 3.92 15.85 1.68
C ILE A 70 4.18 16.05 3.17
N ILE A 71 4.57 15.00 3.89
CA ILE A 71 4.90 15.06 5.32
C ILE A 71 6.06 16.02 5.57
N LYS A 72 7.11 15.99 4.72
CA LYS A 72 8.24 16.93 4.83
C LYS A 72 7.79 18.38 4.66
N GLY A 73 7.03 18.68 3.62
CA GLY A 73 6.51 20.04 3.40
C GLY A 73 5.56 20.49 4.51
N LEU A 74 4.77 19.58 5.09
CA LEU A 74 3.92 19.87 6.24
C LEU A 74 4.76 20.23 7.48
N ARG A 75 5.84 19.49 7.75
CA ARG A 75 6.76 19.78 8.86
C ARG A 75 7.42 21.15 8.73
N GLU A 76 7.83 21.52 7.51
CA GLU A 76 8.38 22.87 7.27
C GLU A 76 7.34 23.95 7.58
N VAL A 77 6.09 23.76 7.16
CA VAL A 77 5.01 24.72 7.44
C VAL A 77 4.71 24.81 8.93
N ILE A 78 4.69 23.68 9.64
CA ILE A 78 4.53 23.62 11.10
C ILE A 78 5.66 24.41 11.77
N GLU A 79 6.91 24.22 11.34
CA GLU A 79 8.07 24.92 11.89
C GLU A 79 8.03 26.44 11.61
N ASP A 80 7.67 26.84 10.38
CA ASP A 80 7.50 28.25 10.01
C ASP A 80 6.41 28.92 10.85
N THR A 81 5.26 28.25 11.03
CA THR A 81 4.17 28.72 11.89
C THR A 81 4.60 28.80 13.35
N ALA A 82 5.28 27.76 13.87
CA ALA A 82 5.77 27.71 15.24
C ALA A 82 6.65 28.91 15.57
N LYS A 83 7.64 29.19 14.71
CA LYS A 83 8.58 30.30 14.88
C LYS A 83 7.91 31.66 14.76
N LYS A 84 7.01 31.83 13.78
CA LYS A 84 6.33 33.09 13.52
C LYS A 84 5.44 33.52 14.69
N GLU A 85 4.79 32.56 15.34
CA GLU A 85 3.79 32.82 16.38
C GLU A 85 4.32 32.56 17.80
N GLY A 86 5.60 32.16 17.92
CA GLY A 86 6.28 32.03 19.21
C GLY A 86 5.88 30.78 20.01
N TYR A 87 5.44 29.72 19.34
CA TYR A 87 5.12 28.46 20.00
C TYR A 87 6.38 27.78 20.55
N THR A 88 6.33 27.37 21.82
CA THR A 88 7.41 26.59 22.45
C THR A 88 7.39 25.13 22.01
N MET A 89 6.20 24.57 21.75
CA MET A 89 6.02 23.17 21.37
C MET A 89 4.71 22.99 20.61
N ILE A 90 4.71 22.06 19.65
CA ILE A 90 3.50 21.58 18.95
C ILE A 90 3.41 20.08 19.18
N LEU A 91 2.25 19.61 19.63
CA LEU A 91 1.98 18.20 19.89
C LEU A 91 0.98 17.66 18.85
N GLU A 92 1.22 16.44 18.39
CA GLU A 92 0.24 15.73 17.56
C GLU A 92 -0.97 15.35 18.42
N LYS A 93 -2.17 15.68 17.94
CA LYS A 93 -3.43 15.32 18.59
C LYS A 93 -3.74 13.85 18.34
N SER A 94 -3.24 13.00 19.22
CA SER A 94 -3.58 11.57 19.30
C SER A 94 -3.99 11.24 20.72
N GLU A 95 -4.83 10.21 20.91
CA GLU A 95 -5.23 9.76 22.26
C GLU A 95 -4.04 9.33 23.13
N GLN A 96 -2.90 8.98 22.51
CA GLN A 96 -1.66 8.62 23.19
C GLN A 96 -0.84 9.83 23.65
N SER A 97 -1.07 11.02 23.07
CA SER A 97 -0.28 12.23 23.34
C SER A 97 -1.08 13.33 24.04
N VAL A 98 -2.37 13.46 23.72
CA VAL A 98 -3.24 14.54 24.22
C VAL A 98 -4.60 13.94 24.59
N LEU A 99 -4.90 13.86 25.89
CA LEU A 99 -6.19 13.36 26.40
C LEU A 99 -7.31 14.38 26.24
N TRP A 100 -7.00 15.66 26.43
CA TRP A 100 -7.92 16.77 26.24
C TRP A 100 -7.15 18.05 25.96
N ALA A 101 -7.65 18.85 25.02
CA ALA A 101 -7.19 20.19 24.72
C ALA A 101 -8.39 21.05 24.33
N LYS A 102 -8.33 22.35 24.60
CA LYS A 102 -9.31 23.28 24.06
C LYS A 102 -9.19 23.35 22.54
N GLU A 103 -10.27 23.71 21.86
CA GLU A 103 -10.28 23.82 20.40
C GLU A 103 -9.44 25.01 19.89
N ASP A 104 -9.33 26.08 20.70
CA ASP A 104 -8.56 27.29 20.38
C ASP A 104 -7.04 27.08 20.31
N VAL A 105 -6.52 25.97 20.86
CA VAL A 105 -5.11 25.59 20.74
C VAL A 105 -4.84 24.63 19.58
N ASP A 106 -5.87 24.22 18.84
CA ASP A 106 -5.72 23.33 17.68
C ASP A 106 -5.27 24.13 16.43
N LEU A 107 -4.04 23.88 15.99
CA LEU A 107 -3.42 24.58 14.86
C LEU A 107 -3.72 23.92 13.50
N THR A 108 -4.47 22.82 13.47
CA THR A 108 -4.63 21.98 12.28
C THR A 108 -5.12 22.79 11.08
N ASP A 109 -6.21 23.53 11.23
CA ASP A 109 -6.80 24.33 10.13
C ASP A 109 -5.85 25.42 9.63
N GLN A 110 -5.11 26.05 10.53
CA GLN A 110 -4.15 27.09 10.20
C GLN A 110 -2.98 26.52 9.40
N VAL A 111 -2.42 25.39 9.85
CA VAL A 111 -1.33 24.68 9.17
C VAL A 111 -1.78 24.17 7.80
N VAL A 112 -2.99 23.61 7.68
CA VAL A 112 -3.55 23.16 6.39
C VAL A 112 -3.63 24.33 5.41
N LYS A 113 -4.21 25.46 5.82
CA LYS A 113 -4.31 26.67 4.99
C LYS A 113 -2.93 27.20 4.58
N ALA A 114 -1.95 27.15 5.47
CA ALA A 114 -0.58 27.58 5.17
C ALA A 114 0.11 26.63 4.17
N PHE A 115 -0.08 25.31 4.33
CA PHE A 115 0.48 24.30 3.44
C PHE A 115 -0.11 24.40 2.02
N GLU A 116 -1.42 24.57 1.89
CA GLU A 116 -2.06 24.77 0.59
C GLU A 116 -1.56 26.03 -0.12
N LYS A 117 -1.32 27.12 0.62
CA LYS A 117 -0.73 28.35 0.07
C LYS A 117 0.71 28.15 -0.41
N LYS A 118 1.52 27.38 0.34
CA LYS A 118 2.90 27.05 -0.03
C LYS A 118 2.95 26.17 -1.29
N LYS A 119 2.02 25.21 -1.42
CA LYS A 119 1.93 24.30 -2.58
C LYS A 119 1.45 24.97 -3.89
N LYS A 120 0.70 26.08 -3.79
CA LYS A 120 0.22 26.85 -4.96
C LYS A 120 1.26 27.83 -5.53
N LYS A 121 2.37 28.06 -4.83
CA LYS A 121 3.52 28.83 -5.31
C LYS A 121 4.53 27.90 -5.94
#